data_AF-A0A6V7K2P6-F1
#
_entry.id   AF-A0A6V7K2P6-F1
#
_cell.length_a   1.000
_cell.length_b   1.000
_cell.length_c   1.000
_cell.angle_alpha   90.00
_cell.angle_beta   90.00
_cell.angle_gamma   90.00
#
_symmetry.space_group_name_H-M   'P 1'
#
loop_
_entity.id
_entity.type
_entity.pdbx_description
1 polymer ?
#
loop_
_entity_poly.entity_id
_entity_poly.type
_entity_poly.pdbx_seq_one_letter_code
_entity_poly.pdbx_strand_id
1 'polypeptide(L)'
;KKFFAVTFLGSIVWIAAYSYLMVWWANVAGETIRIPPEVMGLTFLAAGTSIPDLITSVIVARKGFGDMAVSSSVGSNIFDVTVG
;
A
#
# COMPACT_ATOMS: atom_id res chain seq x y z
N LYS A 1 4.14 -23.92 13.81
CA LYS A 1 5.28 -23.03 14.16
C LYS A 1 6.40 -23.01 13.10
N LYS A 2 6.78 -24.13 12.45
CA LYS A 2 7.84 -24.15 11.40
C LYS A 2 7.51 -23.46 10.07
N PHE A 3 6.23 -23.26 9.72
CA PHE A 3 5.83 -22.62 8.46
C PHE A 3 5.70 -21.08 8.53
N PHE A 4 5.83 -20.49 9.71
CA PHE A 4 5.60 -19.05 9.89
C PHE A 4 6.64 -18.21 9.13
N ALA A 5 7.90 -18.65 9.13
CA ALA A 5 8.97 -18.00 8.37
C ALA A 5 8.75 -18.11 6.85
N VAL A 6 8.23 -19.26 6.38
CA VAL A 6 7.94 -19.48 4.95
C VAL A 6 6.78 -18.62 4.48
N THR A 7 5.70 -18.52 5.27
CA THR A 7 4.57 -17.64 4.95
C THR A 7 4.96 -16.16 4.99
N PHE A 8 5.86 -15.78 5.90
CA PHE A 8 6.39 -14.42 6.00
C PHE A 8 7.25 -14.04 4.78
N LEU A 9 8.24 -14.87 4.43
CA LEU A 9 9.05 -14.66 3.23
C LEU A 9 8.19 -14.73 1.95
N GLY A 10 7.21 -15.63 1.91
CA GLY A 10 6.24 -15.71 0.82
C GLY A 10 5.47 -14.41 0.65
N SER A 11 5.00 -13.80 1.74
CA SER A 11 4.32 -12.50 1.67
C SER A 11 5.21 -11.37 1.15
N ILE A 12 6.49 -11.34 1.52
CA ILE A 12 7.44 -10.32 1.03
C ILE A 12 7.62 -10.45 -0.48
N VAL A 13 7.84 -11.68 -0.98
CA VAL A 13 7.98 -11.94 -2.41
C VAL A 13 6.69 -11.58 -3.16
N TRP A 14 5.53 -11.88 -2.57
CA TRP A 14 4.23 -11.58 -3.15
C TRP A 14 3.97 -10.07 -3.25
N ILE A 15 4.32 -9.31 -2.22
CA ILE A 15 4.23 -7.84 -2.21
C ILE A 15 5.18 -7.25 -3.26
N ALA A 16 6.41 -7.74 -3.36
CA ALA A 16 7.37 -7.27 -4.35
C ALA A 16 6.90 -7.54 -5.79
N ALA A 17 6.36 -8.73 -6.06
CA ALA A 17 5.81 -9.08 -7.37
C ALA A 17 4.61 -8.21 -7.75
N TYR A 18 3.67 -8.00 -6.81
CA TYR A 18 2.52 -7.13 -7.06
C TYR A 18 2.91 -5.67 -7.23
N SER A 19 3.87 -5.16 -6.46
CA SER A 19 4.38 -3.80 -6.59
C SER A 19 4.98 -3.59 -7.99
N TYR A 20 5.78 -4.52 -8.49
CA TYR A 20 6.34 -4.47 -9.84
C TYR A 20 5.26 -4.49 -10.92
N LEU A 21 4.29 -5.40 -10.80
CA LEU A 21 3.15 -5.44 -11.73
C LEU A 21 2.43 -4.09 -11.71
N MET A 22 2.07 -3.59 -10.54
CA MET A 22 1.25 -2.37 -10.43
C MET A 22 1.92 -1.15 -11.09
N VAL A 23 3.24 -1.01 -10.97
CA VAL A 23 4.02 0.03 -11.68
C VAL A 23 4.00 -0.17 -13.20
N TRP A 24 4.13 -1.41 -13.67
CA TRP A 24 4.07 -1.72 -15.10
C TRP A 24 2.71 -1.36 -15.71
N TRP A 25 1.61 -1.75 -15.04
CA TRP A 25 0.26 -1.41 -15.48
C TRP A 25 -0.01 0.10 -15.43
N ALA A 26 0.52 0.80 -14.42
CA ALA A 26 0.43 2.25 -14.34
C ALA A 26 1.14 2.93 -15.53
N ASN A 27 2.34 2.48 -15.89
CA ASN A 27 3.08 3.02 -17.04
C ASN A 27 2.30 2.84 -18.35
N VAL A 28 1.76 1.64 -18.60
CA VAL A 28 0.95 1.33 -19.79
C VAL A 28 -0.32 2.19 -19.86
N ALA A 29 -0.99 2.38 -18.71
CA ALA A 29 -2.15 3.27 -18.63
C ALA A 29 -1.75 4.74 -18.91
N GLY A 30 -0.57 5.17 -18.45
CA GLY A 30 -0.08 6.53 -18.68
C GLY A 30 0.29 6.85 -20.10
N GLU A 31 0.94 5.92 -20.78
CA GLU A 31 1.19 6.03 -22.22
C GLU A 31 -0.12 6.15 -23.01
N THR A 32 -1.17 5.44 -22.59
CA THR A 32 -2.50 5.50 -23.22
C THR A 32 -3.19 6.85 -23.01
N ILE A 33 -3.01 7.48 -21.85
CA ILE A 33 -3.68 8.74 -21.48
C ILE A 33 -2.83 9.98 -21.85
N ARG A 34 -1.62 9.81 -22.41
CA ARG A 34 -0.68 10.92 -22.77
C ARG A 34 -0.30 11.83 -21.59
N ILE A 35 -0.33 11.29 -20.37
CA ILE A 35 0.06 12.01 -19.15
C ILE A 35 1.56 11.81 -18.92
N PRO A 36 2.30 12.84 -18.47
CA PRO A 36 3.72 12.68 -18.13
C PRO A 36 3.92 11.57 -17.09
N PRO A 37 4.86 10.63 -17.34
CA PRO A 37 5.11 9.49 -16.46
C PRO A 37 5.53 9.92 -15.04
N GLU A 38 6.08 11.12 -14.86
CA GLU A 38 6.47 11.67 -13.55
C GLU A 38 5.24 11.96 -12.68
N VAL A 39 4.20 12.57 -13.25
CA VAL A 39 2.95 12.89 -12.54
C VAL A 39 2.21 11.60 -12.18
N MET A 40 2.26 10.62 -13.07
CA MET A 40 1.68 9.32 -12.82
C MET A 40 2.42 8.56 -11.73
N GLY A 41 3.75 8.52 -11.78
CA GLY A 41 4.59 7.93 -10.75
C GLY A 41 4.34 8.56 -9.38
N LEU A 42 4.25 9.88 -9.28
CA LEU A 42 3.92 10.58 -8.04
C LEU A 42 2.53 10.20 -7.50
N THR A 43 1.51 10.17 -8.37
CA THR A 43 0.14 9.87 -7.97
C THR A 43 -0.04 8.40 -7.58
N PHE A 44 0.55 7.48 -8.34
CA PHE A 44 0.48 6.04 -8.07
C PHE A 44 1.32 5.64 -6.88
N LEU A 45 2.48 6.27 -6.65
CA LEU A 45 3.30 6.05 -5.46
C LEU A 45 2.54 6.54 -4.21
N ALA A 46 1.98 7.75 -4.25
CA ALA A 46 1.16 8.30 -3.16
C ALA A 46 -0.10 7.46 -2.88
N ALA A 47 -0.77 6.98 -3.94
CA ALA A 47 -1.89 6.05 -3.79
C ALA A 47 -1.43 4.69 -3.23
N GLY A 48 -0.29 4.19 -3.70
CA GLY A 48 0.29 2.90 -3.31
C GLY A 48 0.68 2.81 -1.85
N THR A 49 1.12 3.90 -1.22
CA THR A 49 1.40 3.95 0.22
C THR A 49 0.12 4.03 1.06
N SER A 50 -0.89 4.77 0.58
CA SER A 50 -2.13 5.00 1.34
C SER A 50 -3.16 3.87 1.24
N ILE A 51 -3.20 3.11 0.14
CA ILE A 51 -4.18 2.04 -0.09
C ILE A 51 -4.05 0.89 0.94
N PRO A 52 -2.85 0.35 1.24
CA PRO A 52 -2.69 -0.70 2.25
C PRO A 52 -3.18 -0.25 3.62
N ASP A 53 -2.86 0.98 4.02
CA ASP A 53 -3.29 1.57 5.31
C ASP A 53 -4.80 1.79 5.39
N LEU A 54 -5.40 2.22 4.28
CA LEU A 54 -6.85 2.30 4.16
C LEU A 54 -7.49 0.91 4.35
N ILE A 55 -6.95 -0.12 3.68
CA ILE A 55 -7.46 -1.48 3.77
C ILE A 55 -7.34 -2.03 5.20
N THR A 56 -6.19 -1.87 5.85
CA THR A 56 -5.98 -2.34 7.23
C THR A 56 -6.91 -1.62 8.20
N SER A 57 -7.04 -0.30 8.11
CA SER A 57 -7.96 0.50 8.92
C SER A 57 -9.42 0.07 8.73
N VAL A 58 -9.87 -0.12 7.49
CA VAL A 58 -11.23 -0.55 7.18
C VAL A 58 -11.51 -1.97 7.73
N ILE A 59 -10.56 -2.90 7.61
CA ILE A 59 -10.70 -4.26 8.14
C ILE A 59 -10.86 -4.24 9.67
N VAL A 60 -10.08 -3.41 10.37
CA VAL A 60 -10.10 -3.30 11.83
C VAL A 60 -11.39 -2.61 12.31
N ALA A 61 -11.85 -1.58 11.60
CA ALA A 61 -13.12 -0.91 11.87
C ALA A 61 -14.31 -1.87 11.71
N ARG A 62 -14.31 -2.70 10.65
CA ARG A 62 -15.35 -3.71 10.38
C ARG A 62 -15.40 -4.83 11.42
N LYS A 63 -14.30 -5.08 12.14
CA LYS A 63 -14.22 -6.05 13.24
C LYS A 63 -14.70 -5.51 14.59
N GLY A 64 -15.18 -4.27 14.65
CA GLY A 64 -15.69 -3.64 15.88
C GLY A 64 -14.62 -2.94 16.73
N PHE A 65 -13.37 -2.93 16.28
CA PHE A 65 -12.25 -2.26 16.96
C PHE A 65 -12.00 -0.87 16.37
N GLY A 66 -13.03 -0.01 16.36
CA GLY A 66 -12.95 1.34 15.78
C GLY A 66 -11.81 2.19 16.34
N ASP A 67 -11.56 2.10 17.66
CA ASP A 67 -10.46 2.82 18.32
C ASP A 67 -9.07 2.40 17.80
N MET A 68 -8.92 1.13 17.41
CA MET A 68 -7.68 0.60 16.83
C MET A 68 -7.53 1.01 15.35
N ALA A 69 -8.64 1.15 14.62
CA ALA A 69 -8.63 1.66 13.25
C ALA A 69 -8.25 3.16 13.22
N VAL A 70 -8.81 3.95 14.15
CA VAL A 70 -8.49 5.39 14.28
C VAL A 70 -7.03 5.57 14.70
N SER A 71 -6.55 4.82 15.70
CA SER A 71 -5.15 4.92 16.13
C SER A 71 -4.16 4.46 15.05
N SER A 72 -4.51 3.42 14.27
CA SER A 72 -3.69 2.95 13.14
C SER A 72 -3.63 3.98 12.01
N SER A 73 -4.75 4.63 11.68
CA SER A 73 -4.81 5.63 10.59
C SER A 73 -4.03 6.89 10.97
N VAL A 74 -4.22 7.38 12.20
CA VAL A 74 -3.51 8.56 12.71
C VAL A 74 -2.01 8.25 12.88
N GLY A 75 -1.68 7.07 13.40
CA GLY A 75 -0.31 6.63 13.58
C GLY A 75 0.46 6.49 12.26
N SER A 76 -0.15 5.88 11.24
CA SER A 76 0.50 5.71 9.93
C SER A 76 0.76 7.06 9.26
N ASN A 77 -0.21 7.97 9.24
CA ASN A 77 -0.02 9.30 8.67
C ASN A 77 1.02 10.15 9.44
N ILE A 78 1.09 10.04 10.77
CA ILE A 78 2.13 10.73 11.56
C ILE A 78 3.50 10.14 11.25
N PHE A 79 3.62 8.81 11.15
CA PHE A 79 4.87 8.14 10.82
C PHE A 79 5.33 8.48 9.40
N ASP A 80 4.41 8.51 8.44
CA ASP A 80 4.69 8.88 7.05
C ASP A 80 5.21 10.33 6.95
N VAL A 81 4.68 11.26 7.77
CA VAL A 81 5.15 12.66 7.82
C VAL A 81 6.47 12.84 8.57
N THR A 82 6.75 12.00 9.58
CA THR A 82 7.93 12.17 10.45
C THR A 82 9.13 11.32 10.06
N VAL A 83 8.91 10.21 9.35
CA VAL A 83 9.92 9.20 9.00
C VAL A 83 9.97 8.89 7.51
N GLY A 84 8.82 8.99 6.80
CA GLY A 84 8.73 8.81 5.34
C GLY A 84 9.48 9.88 4.57
#